data_AF-A0AAV8VDY3-F1
#
_entry.id   AF-A0AAV8VDY3-F1
#
_cell.length_a   1.000
_cell.length_b   1.000
_cell.length_c   1.000
_cell.angle_alpha   90.00
_cell.angle_beta   90.00
_cell.angle_gamma   90.00
#
_symmetry.space_group_name_H-M   'P 1'
#
loop_
_entity.id
_entity.type
_entity.pdbx_description
1 polymer ?
#
loop_
_entity_poly.entity_id
_entity_poly.type
_entity_poly.pdbx_seq_one_letter_code
_entity_poly.pdbx_strand_id
1 'polypeptide(L)'
;MTTRNPNSSSPIEMPNFYERNPGSRKYRDFDLNNLERAITAVADGTLSVHEAAEQYNIPKLTIHRKYKGQNGKNPGGQTAFTRVNEEHIINGLLISAKWRMPFTPRDVRRLVKQFLDRKGVQMNRFKNNLPGRQWLTNFLKRNKDRLTLQFCENVKRSRAQETLKDIKPENLLNYDETNVSDDPGQEKVIVFKGTKHTERVIDATERSRGFESEAGREEREESEDVLLLIWHLQSPKLKWNWQPTVLFRTPLKTAVECLPKCRIINKSKTVEIAQLTQIHLHHR
;
A
#
# COMPACT_ATOMS: atom_id res chain seq x y z
N MET A 1 21.61 2.00 -48.48
CA MET A 1 20.61 0.95 -48.19
C MET A 1 21.03 0.26 -46.90
N THR A 2 20.45 0.65 -45.77
CA THR A 2 20.82 0.10 -44.45
C THR A 2 19.74 -0.92 -44.06
N THR A 3 20.13 -2.19 -44.02
CA THR A 3 19.25 -3.32 -43.69
C THR A 3 18.83 -3.25 -42.23
N ARG A 4 17.52 -3.15 -41.96
CA ARG A 4 16.98 -3.29 -40.59
C ARG A 4 16.96 -4.77 -40.23
N ASN A 5 17.54 -5.10 -39.08
CA ASN A 5 17.56 -6.43 -38.50
C ASN A 5 16.10 -6.89 -38.19
N PRO A 6 15.62 -8.01 -38.76
CA PRO A 6 14.24 -8.47 -38.60
C PRO A 6 13.90 -9.09 -37.24
N ASN A 7 14.86 -9.25 -36.32
CA ASN A 7 14.68 -9.98 -35.05
C ASN A 7 14.73 -9.12 -33.77
N SER A 8 14.37 -7.83 -33.82
CA SER A 8 14.18 -7.01 -32.61
C SER A 8 12.70 -6.80 -32.27
N SER A 9 11.96 -7.89 -32.07
CA SER A 9 10.63 -7.84 -31.46
C SER A 9 10.73 -7.70 -29.94
N SER A 10 11.35 -6.61 -29.48
CA SER A 10 11.08 -6.10 -28.14
C SER A 10 9.58 -5.86 -28.04
N PRO A 11 8.86 -6.38 -27.03
CA PRO A 11 7.45 -6.09 -26.85
C PRO A 11 7.25 -4.58 -26.91
N ILE A 12 6.32 -4.10 -27.74
CA ILE A 12 6.00 -2.67 -27.85
C ILE A 12 5.57 -2.21 -26.45
N GLU A 13 6.50 -1.67 -25.68
CA GLU A 13 6.25 -1.15 -24.35
C GLU A 13 5.55 0.19 -24.55
N MET A 14 4.21 0.19 -24.49
CA MET A 14 3.45 1.41 -24.65
C MET A 14 3.91 2.42 -23.59
N PRO A 15 4.34 3.63 -23.98
CA PRO A 15 4.82 4.62 -23.03
C PRO A 15 3.71 5.00 -22.06
N ASN A 16 4.06 4.98 -20.78
CA ASN A 16 3.16 5.36 -19.69
C ASN A 16 2.89 6.86 -19.57
N PHE A 17 3.52 7.64 -20.43
CA PHE A 17 3.39 9.08 -20.48
C PHE A 17 2.57 9.42 -21.72
N TYR A 18 1.42 10.02 -21.48
CA TYR A 18 0.63 10.58 -22.56
C TYR A 18 1.30 11.87 -23.03
N GLU A 19 1.86 11.83 -24.23
CA GLU A 19 2.30 13.02 -24.94
C GLU A 19 1.12 13.55 -25.76
N ARG A 20 0.86 14.86 -25.62
CA ARG A 20 -0.20 15.50 -26.40
C ARG A 20 0.24 15.64 -27.85
N ASN A 21 -0.64 15.23 -28.76
CA ASN A 21 -0.41 15.47 -30.18
C ASN A 21 -0.28 16.99 -30.42
N PRO A 22 0.78 17.46 -31.08
CA PRO A 22 0.94 18.87 -31.42
C PRO A 22 -0.25 19.32 -32.29
N GLY A 23 -0.83 20.48 -31.98
CA GLY A 23 -2.03 20.99 -32.65
C GLY A 23 -3.37 20.46 -32.12
N SER A 24 -3.38 19.54 -31.14
CA SER A 24 -4.61 19.12 -30.48
C SER A 24 -5.26 20.26 -29.68
N ARG A 25 -6.59 20.25 -29.58
CA ARG A 25 -7.36 21.25 -28.82
C ARG A 25 -6.84 21.35 -27.38
N LYS A 26 -6.56 22.56 -26.92
CA LYS A 26 -6.23 22.82 -25.51
C LYS A 26 -7.43 22.48 -24.63
N TYR A 27 -7.25 21.50 -23.74
CA TYR A 27 -8.24 21.17 -22.72
C TYR A 27 -8.16 22.20 -21.58
N ARG A 28 -9.28 22.90 -21.32
CA ARG A 28 -9.43 24.03 -20.36
C ARG A 28 -8.58 25.24 -20.74
N ASP A 29 -9.18 26.16 -21.48
CA ASP A 29 -8.57 27.42 -21.92
C ASP A 29 -9.14 28.62 -21.14
N PHE A 30 -9.32 28.45 -19.83
CA PHE A 30 -9.87 29.47 -18.94
C PHE A 30 -9.23 29.33 -17.56
N ASP A 31 -9.18 30.46 -16.84
CA ASP A 31 -8.69 30.49 -15.47
C ASP A 31 -9.67 29.83 -14.50
N LEU A 32 -9.14 29.08 -13.54
CA LEU A 32 -9.94 28.33 -12.57
C LEU A 32 -10.58 29.25 -11.52
N ASN A 33 -9.88 30.31 -11.11
CA ASN A 33 -10.41 31.27 -10.14
C ASN A 33 -11.56 32.06 -10.77
N ASN A 34 -11.40 32.49 -12.02
CA ASN A 34 -12.51 33.10 -12.77
C ASN A 34 -13.70 32.14 -12.96
N LEU A 35 -13.44 30.84 -13.17
CA LEU A 35 -14.52 29.84 -13.26
C LEU A 35 -15.28 29.70 -11.93
N GLU A 36 -14.57 29.64 -10.80
CA GLU A 36 -15.19 29.55 -9.48
C GLU A 36 -16.04 30.80 -9.20
N ARG A 37 -15.50 32.00 -9.44
CA ARG A 37 -16.25 33.27 -9.30
C ARG A 37 -17.50 33.30 -10.17
N ALA A 38 -17.39 32.89 -11.44
CA ALA A 38 -18.52 32.84 -12.36
C ALA A 38 -19.61 31.87 -11.89
N ILE A 39 -19.24 30.70 -11.35
CA ILE A 39 -20.20 29.74 -10.81
C ILE A 39 -20.87 30.30 -9.55
N THR A 40 -20.11 30.94 -8.66
CA THR A 40 -20.65 31.56 -7.44
C THR A 40 -21.64 32.68 -7.78
N ALA A 41 -21.29 33.60 -8.68
CA ALA A 41 -22.20 34.67 -9.12
C ALA A 41 -23.51 34.16 -9.75
N VAL A 42 -23.44 33.05 -10.50
CA VAL A 42 -24.64 32.40 -11.06
C VAL A 42 -25.45 31.69 -9.97
N ALA A 43 -24.79 31.09 -8.98
CA ALA A 43 -25.45 30.41 -7.87
C ALA A 43 -26.15 31.39 -6.92
N ASP A 44 -25.53 32.55 -6.67
CA ASP A 44 -26.06 33.64 -5.85
C ASP A 44 -27.18 34.42 -6.56
N GLY A 45 -27.40 34.15 -7.86
CA GLY A 45 -28.40 34.83 -8.68
C GLY A 45 -28.04 36.26 -9.08
N THR A 46 -26.79 36.69 -8.85
CA THR A 46 -26.34 38.06 -9.20
C THR A 46 -26.17 38.24 -10.70
N LEU A 47 -25.80 37.17 -11.42
CA LEU A 47 -25.61 37.18 -12.87
C LEU A 47 -26.31 35.99 -13.52
N SER A 48 -26.85 36.20 -14.70
CA SER A 48 -27.24 35.10 -15.58
C SER A 48 -26.01 34.36 -16.11
N VAL A 49 -26.19 33.11 -16.54
CA VAL A 49 -25.11 32.31 -17.16
C VAL A 49 -24.52 33.01 -18.39
N HIS A 50 -25.31 33.84 -19.08
CA HIS A 50 -24.85 34.61 -20.23
C HIS A 50 -23.95 35.77 -19.80
N GLU A 51 -24.39 36.59 -18.86
CA GLU A 51 -23.61 37.72 -18.34
C GLU A 51 -22.29 37.25 -17.69
N ALA A 52 -22.34 36.16 -16.94
CA ALA A 52 -21.14 35.55 -16.37
C ALA A 52 -20.17 35.04 -17.46
N ALA A 53 -20.67 34.56 -18.61
CA ALA A 53 -19.81 34.11 -19.70
C ALA A 53 -19.04 35.28 -20.34
N GLU A 54 -19.71 36.42 -20.54
CA GLU A 54 -19.10 37.64 -21.07
C GLU A 54 -18.12 38.25 -20.08
N GLN A 55 -18.51 38.39 -18.82
CA GLN A 55 -17.70 39.04 -17.79
C GLN A 55 -16.42 38.26 -17.45
N TYR A 56 -16.50 36.93 -17.34
CA TYR A 56 -15.36 36.10 -16.94
C TYR A 56 -14.63 35.48 -18.14
N ASN A 57 -15.10 35.72 -19.37
CA ASN A 57 -14.58 35.14 -20.62
C ASN A 57 -14.51 33.60 -20.56
N ILE A 58 -15.60 32.97 -20.13
CA ILE A 58 -15.71 31.51 -20.01
C ILE A 58 -16.88 31.04 -20.85
N PRO A 59 -16.74 29.97 -21.66
CA PRO A 59 -17.84 29.48 -22.47
C PRO A 59 -19.10 29.19 -21.63
N LYS A 60 -20.24 29.74 -22.04
CA LYS A 60 -21.56 29.59 -21.37
C LYS A 60 -21.86 28.15 -20.97
N LEU A 61 -21.59 27.20 -21.87
CA LEU A 61 -21.85 25.78 -21.63
C LEU A 61 -20.97 25.21 -20.49
N THR A 62 -19.74 25.70 -20.33
CA THR A 62 -18.83 25.29 -19.24
C THR A 62 -19.39 25.74 -17.90
N ILE A 63 -19.78 27.01 -17.77
CA ILE A 63 -20.39 27.56 -16.55
C ILE A 63 -21.66 26.79 -16.22
N HIS A 64 -22.57 26.64 -17.20
CA HIS A 64 -23.83 25.91 -17.00
C HIS A 64 -23.61 24.47 -16.53
N ARG A 65 -22.70 23.72 -17.17
CA ARG A 65 -22.38 22.33 -16.77
C ARG A 65 -21.84 22.28 -15.34
N LYS A 66 -20.93 23.19 -14.99
CA LYS A 66 -20.31 23.22 -13.66
C LYS A 66 -21.29 23.65 -12.57
N TYR A 67 -22.12 24.64 -12.85
CA TYR A 67 -23.23 25.06 -11.98
C TYR A 67 -24.21 23.89 -11.71
N LYS A 68 -24.55 23.11 -12.75
CA LYS A 68 -25.37 21.89 -12.61
C LYS A 68 -24.63 20.68 -12.02
N GLY A 69 -23.39 20.84 -11.55
CA GLY A 69 -22.58 19.75 -10.97
C GLY A 69 -22.13 18.68 -11.99
N GLN A 70 -22.28 18.93 -13.28
CA GLN A 70 -21.86 18.01 -14.34
C GLN A 70 -20.34 18.06 -14.52
N ASN A 71 -19.73 16.92 -14.87
CA ASN A 71 -18.28 16.80 -15.10
C ASN A 71 -17.42 17.27 -13.91
N GLY A 72 -17.84 16.94 -12.68
CA GLY A 72 -17.07 17.21 -11.46
C GLY A 72 -15.82 16.32 -11.29
N LYS A 73 -15.75 15.20 -12.01
CA LYS A 73 -14.62 14.26 -11.95
C LYS A 73 -13.40 14.80 -12.69
N ASN A 74 -12.22 14.35 -12.27
CA ASN A 74 -10.99 14.67 -12.98
C ASN A 74 -11.04 14.12 -14.41
N PRO A 75 -10.52 14.87 -15.40
CA PRO A 75 -10.48 14.39 -16.78
C PRO A 75 -9.67 13.10 -16.87
N GLY A 76 -10.17 12.14 -17.64
CA GLY A 76 -9.55 10.83 -17.80
C GLY A 76 -10.06 9.76 -16.82
N GLY A 77 -9.35 8.63 -16.79
CA GLY A 77 -9.70 7.49 -15.96
C GLY A 77 -9.60 7.80 -14.47
N GLN A 78 -10.63 7.41 -13.71
CA GLN A 78 -10.59 7.54 -12.26
C GLN A 78 -9.68 6.47 -11.63
N THR A 79 -9.13 6.78 -10.46
CA THR A 79 -8.34 5.82 -9.69
C THR A 79 -9.17 4.58 -9.34
N ALA A 80 -8.49 3.45 -9.19
CA ALA A 80 -9.13 2.20 -8.76
C ALA A 80 -9.69 2.33 -7.34
N PHE A 81 -8.91 2.95 -6.43
CA PHE A 81 -9.28 3.15 -5.04
C PHE A 81 -9.64 4.62 -4.74
N THR A 82 -10.44 4.80 -3.69
CA THR A 82 -10.64 6.11 -3.06
C THR A 82 -9.35 6.51 -2.34
N ARG A 83 -9.15 7.82 -2.14
CA ARG A 83 -7.98 8.33 -1.40
C ARG A 83 -7.82 7.66 -0.04
N VAL A 84 -8.92 7.51 0.71
CA VAL A 84 -8.92 6.85 2.04
C VAL A 84 -8.42 5.40 1.97
N ASN A 85 -8.89 4.61 1.02
CA ASN A 85 -8.44 3.23 0.87
C ASN A 85 -6.97 3.17 0.42
N GLU A 86 -6.57 4.09 -0.47
CA GLU A 86 -5.17 4.20 -0.91
C GLU A 86 -4.24 4.52 0.26
N GLU A 87 -4.66 5.39 1.21
CA GLU A 87 -3.88 5.70 2.41
C GLU A 87 -3.72 4.52 3.36
N HIS A 88 -4.75 3.69 3.55
CA HIS A 88 -4.62 2.49 4.37
C HIS A 88 -3.59 1.51 3.79
N ILE A 89 -3.55 1.37 2.46
CA ILE A 89 -2.53 0.54 1.78
C ILE A 89 -1.14 1.13 2.06
N ILE A 90 -0.94 2.43 1.85
CA ILE A 90 0.35 3.10 2.07
C ILE A 90 0.82 2.93 3.52
N ASN A 91 -0.06 3.16 4.49
CA ASN A 91 0.27 3.02 5.91
C ASN A 91 0.68 1.57 6.24
N GLY A 92 -0.04 0.57 5.73
CA GLY A 92 0.33 -0.83 5.89
C GLY A 92 1.72 -1.15 5.32
N LEU A 93 2.04 -0.65 4.12
CA LEU A 93 3.36 -0.82 3.52
C LEU A 93 4.48 -0.19 4.36
N LEU A 94 4.25 1.01 4.91
CA LEU A 94 5.22 1.71 5.75
C LEU A 94 5.47 0.98 7.07
N ILE A 95 4.42 0.45 7.70
CA ILE A 95 4.55 -0.32 8.95
C ILE A 95 5.32 -1.61 8.69
N SER A 96 4.98 -2.33 7.62
CA SER A 96 5.67 -3.56 7.24
C SER A 96 7.16 -3.33 6.98
N ALA A 97 7.50 -2.23 6.30
CA ALA A 97 8.88 -1.81 6.09
C ALA A 97 9.58 -1.48 7.42
N LYS A 98 8.90 -0.80 8.37
CA LYS A 98 9.44 -0.52 9.71
C LYS A 98 9.75 -1.81 10.49
N TRP A 99 8.97 -2.86 10.27
CA TRP A 99 9.18 -4.17 10.89
C TRP A 99 10.19 -5.05 10.14
N ARG A 100 10.98 -4.47 9.23
CA ARG A 100 11.98 -5.17 8.40
C ARG A 100 11.39 -6.31 7.57
N MET A 101 10.11 -6.19 7.20
CA MET A 101 9.39 -7.09 6.30
C MET A 101 8.82 -6.29 5.11
N PRO A 102 9.68 -5.67 4.28
CA PRO A 102 9.22 -4.83 3.20
C PRO A 102 8.65 -5.65 2.02
N PHE A 103 7.59 -5.14 1.42
CA PHE A 103 6.87 -5.82 0.35
C PHE A 103 7.52 -5.66 -1.02
N THR A 104 7.46 -6.72 -1.83
CA THR A 104 7.82 -6.63 -3.24
C THR A 104 6.66 -6.05 -4.07
N PRO A 105 6.95 -5.55 -5.29
CA PRO A 105 5.92 -5.20 -6.27
C PRO A 105 4.90 -6.31 -6.58
N ARG A 106 5.28 -7.58 -6.42
CA ARG A 106 4.37 -8.71 -6.62
C ARG A 106 3.44 -8.86 -5.43
N ASP A 107 3.97 -8.77 -4.23
CA ASP A 107 3.21 -8.96 -3.01
C ASP A 107 2.18 -7.85 -2.82
N VAL A 108 2.51 -6.58 -3.12
CA VAL A 108 1.52 -5.48 -3.05
C VAL A 108 0.32 -5.72 -3.95
N ARG A 109 0.53 -6.26 -5.16
CA ARG A 109 -0.59 -6.58 -6.07
C ARG A 109 -1.45 -7.73 -5.53
N ARG A 110 -0.84 -8.72 -4.88
CA ARG A 110 -1.56 -9.84 -4.24
C ARG A 110 -2.33 -9.40 -3.01
N LEU A 111 -1.71 -8.58 -2.15
CA LEU A 111 -2.34 -7.98 -0.99
C LEU A 111 -3.61 -7.22 -1.39
N VAL A 112 -3.54 -6.44 -2.47
CA VAL A 112 -4.71 -5.72 -2.98
C VAL A 112 -5.78 -6.67 -3.54
N LYS A 113 -5.39 -7.74 -4.24
CA LYS A 113 -6.33 -8.78 -4.70
C LYS A 113 -7.07 -9.39 -3.51
N GLN A 114 -6.34 -9.85 -2.50
CA GLN A 114 -6.91 -10.47 -1.30
C GLN A 114 -7.82 -9.51 -0.54
N PHE A 115 -7.44 -8.24 -0.43
CA PHE A 115 -8.27 -7.22 0.18
C PHE A 115 -9.62 -7.07 -0.54
N LEU A 116 -9.62 -7.05 -1.88
CA LEU A 116 -10.84 -6.96 -2.68
C LEU A 116 -11.70 -8.22 -2.54
N ASP A 117 -11.08 -9.39 -2.60
CA ASP A 117 -11.77 -10.68 -2.48
C ASP A 117 -12.43 -10.84 -1.10
N ARG A 118 -11.71 -10.50 -0.02
CA ARG A 118 -12.25 -10.54 1.36
C ARG A 118 -13.36 -9.52 1.59
N LYS A 119 -13.29 -8.36 0.93
CA LYS A 119 -14.40 -7.39 0.94
C LYS A 119 -15.60 -7.83 0.09
N GLY A 120 -15.47 -8.87 -0.73
CA GLY A 120 -16.50 -9.26 -1.69
C GLY A 120 -16.74 -8.21 -2.79
N VAL A 121 -15.78 -7.32 -3.03
CA VAL A 121 -15.93 -6.24 -4.02
C VAL A 121 -15.23 -6.66 -5.31
N GLN A 122 -16.00 -6.78 -6.39
CA GLN A 122 -15.46 -7.01 -7.73
C GLN A 122 -15.12 -5.69 -8.41
N MET A 123 -13.87 -5.55 -8.85
CA MET A 123 -13.39 -4.37 -9.54
C MET A 123 -13.20 -4.63 -11.02
N ASN A 124 -14.11 -4.14 -11.86
CA ASN A 124 -14.12 -4.37 -13.32
C ASN A 124 -12.82 -3.96 -14.04
N ARG A 125 -12.02 -3.07 -13.44
CA ARG A 125 -10.71 -2.64 -13.99
C ARG A 125 -9.61 -3.69 -13.83
N PHE A 126 -9.79 -4.65 -12.93
CA PHE A 126 -8.80 -5.68 -12.61
C PHE A 126 -9.34 -7.04 -13.05
N LYS A 127 -8.54 -7.78 -13.82
CA LYS A 127 -8.87 -9.17 -14.17
C LYS A 127 -8.73 -10.02 -12.91
N ASN A 128 -9.80 -10.67 -12.49
CA ASN A 128 -9.84 -11.49 -11.27
C ASN A 128 -9.37 -10.74 -10.01
N ASN A 129 -9.78 -9.47 -9.88
CA ASN A 129 -9.36 -8.55 -8.80
C ASN A 129 -7.84 -8.35 -8.65
N LEU A 130 -7.01 -8.85 -9.57
CA LEU A 130 -5.57 -8.70 -9.51
C LEU A 130 -5.13 -7.42 -10.23
N PRO A 131 -4.54 -6.44 -9.53
CA PRO A 131 -4.01 -5.26 -10.18
C PRO A 131 -2.84 -5.60 -11.12
N GLY A 132 -2.81 -4.95 -12.27
CA GLY A 132 -1.71 -5.06 -13.23
C GLY A 132 -0.44 -4.36 -12.75
N ARG A 133 0.69 -4.63 -13.44
CA ARG A 133 1.97 -3.92 -13.21
C ARG A 133 1.79 -2.41 -13.36
N GLN A 134 0.99 -2.00 -14.35
CA GLN A 134 0.72 -0.61 -14.65
C GLN A 134 0.01 0.15 -13.52
N TRP A 135 -0.91 -0.54 -12.85
CA TRP A 135 -1.59 0.04 -11.69
C TRP A 135 -0.58 0.38 -10.60
N LEU A 136 0.36 -0.53 -10.32
CA LEU A 136 1.38 -0.33 -9.29
C LEU A 136 2.34 0.81 -9.66
N THR A 137 2.80 0.87 -10.91
CA THR A 137 3.65 1.99 -11.38
C THR A 137 2.95 3.33 -11.17
N ASN A 138 1.67 3.43 -11.53
CA ASN A 138 0.89 4.64 -11.32
C ASN A 138 0.63 4.94 -9.83
N PHE A 139 0.42 3.92 -9.01
CA PHE A 139 0.28 4.04 -7.55
C PHE A 139 1.56 4.59 -6.90
N LEU A 140 2.72 4.05 -7.25
CA LEU A 140 4.00 4.55 -6.75
C LEU A 140 4.30 5.97 -7.25
N LYS A 141 3.95 6.29 -8.50
CA LYS A 141 4.12 7.64 -9.06
C LYS A 141 3.28 8.69 -8.34
N ARG A 142 2.04 8.36 -7.95
CA ARG A 142 1.17 9.25 -7.18
C ARG A 142 1.70 9.49 -5.77
N ASN A 143 2.29 8.47 -5.16
CA ASN A 143 2.76 8.48 -3.76
C ASN A 143 4.29 8.55 -3.65
N LYS A 144 4.95 9.19 -4.63
CA LYS A 144 6.42 9.30 -4.75
C LYS A 144 7.06 10.19 -3.69
N ASP A 145 6.26 10.84 -2.87
CA ASP A 145 6.64 11.65 -1.72
C ASP A 145 6.86 10.77 -0.49
N ARG A 146 6.16 9.63 -0.40
CA ARG A 146 6.20 8.72 0.76
C ARG A 146 6.82 7.36 0.46
N LEU A 147 6.68 6.86 -0.77
CA LEU A 147 7.13 5.53 -1.17
C LEU A 147 8.21 5.59 -2.25
N THR A 148 9.18 4.69 -2.13
CA THR A 148 10.22 4.45 -3.13
C THR A 148 10.48 2.96 -3.32
N LEU A 149 10.93 2.61 -4.53
CA LEU A 149 11.39 1.26 -4.82
C LEU A 149 12.92 1.22 -4.63
N GLN A 150 13.41 0.33 -3.76
CA GLN A 150 14.85 0.18 -3.47
C GLN A 150 15.23 -1.29 -3.43
N PHE A 151 16.50 -1.60 -3.70
CA PHE A 151 17.03 -2.95 -3.49
C PHE A 151 17.20 -3.21 -2.00
N CYS A 152 16.67 -4.33 -1.54
CA CYS A 152 16.73 -4.75 -0.16
C CYS A 152 17.91 -5.70 0.06
N GLU A 153 18.61 -5.51 1.16
CA GLU A 153 19.60 -6.45 1.68
C GLU A 153 18.93 -7.46 2.60
N ASN A 154 19.43 -8.70 2.55
CA ASN A 154 18.93 -9.79 3.37
C ASN A 154 19.73 -9.83 4.67
N VAL A 155 19.02 -9.77 5.81
CA VAL A 155 19.62 -9.89 7.14
C VAL A 155 19.08 -11.16 7.78
N LYS A 156 19.98 -12.04 8.23
CA LYS A 156 19.58 -13.24 8.98
C LYS A 156 18.90 -12.83 10.28
N ARG A 157 17.82 -13.51 10.66
CA ARG A 157 17.06 -13.23 11.90
C ARG A 157 17.95 -13.17 13.15
N SER A 158 18.95 -14.04 13.25
CA SER A 158 19.92 -14.05 14.37
C SER A 158 20.73 -12.75 14.50
N ARG A 159 21.02 -12.06 13.38
CA ARG A 159 21.70 -10.76 13.37
C ARG A 159 20.76 -9.59 13.62
N ALA A 160 19.48 -9.75 13.27
CA ALA A 160 18.47 -8.71 13.48
C ALA A 160 18.03 -8.62 14.94
N GLN A 161 18.20 -9.69 15.73
CA GLN A 161 18.00 -9.67 17.17
C GLN A 161 19.06 -8.79 17.83
N GLU A 162 18.64 -7.93 18.77
CA GLU A 162 19.56 -7.02 19.47
C GLU A 162 20.66 -7.80 20.19
N THR A 163 21.90 -7.36 20.03
CA THR A 163 23.05 -7.90 20.75
C THR A 163 22.89 -7.68 22.26
N LEU A 164 23.29 -8.68 23.04
CA LEU A 164 23.30 -8.63 24.51
C LEU A 164 24.15 -7.42 24.95
N LYS A 165 23.52 -6.43 25.58
CA LYS A 165 24.15 -5.12 25.89
C LYS A 165 25.11 -5.15 27.08
N ASP A 166 25.19 -6.26 27.81
CA ASP A 166 25.84 -6.32 29.13
C ASP A 166 27.07 -7.25 29.17
N ILE A 167 27.70 -7.54 28.03
CA ILE A 167 28.91 -8.36 27.98
C ILE A 167 30.14 -7.44 27.88
N LYS A 168 31.08 -7.58 28.81
CA LYS A 168 32.36 -6.85 28.75
C LYS A 168 33.15 -7.28 27.50
N PRO A 169 33.82 -6.34 26.79
CA PRO A 169 34.58 -6.65 25.57
C PRO A 169 35.64 -7.75 25.76
N GLU A 170 36.24 -7.80 26.95
CA GLU A 170 37.27 -8.78 27.34
C GLU A 170 36.77 -10.23 27.30
N ASN A 171 35.47 -10.46 27.41
CA ASN A 171 34.85 -11.79 27.38
C ASN A 171 34.36 -12.17 25.98
N LEU A 172 34.56 -11.30 24.97
CA LEU A 172 34.12 -11.51 23.61
C LEU A 172 35.23 -12.24 22.83
N LEU A 173 35.14 -13.57 22.76
CA LEU A 173 36.02 -14.36 21.91
C LEU A 173 35.42 -14.41 20.48
N ASN A 174 36.16 -13.90 19.50
CA ASN A 174 35.81 -14.08 18.10
C ASN A 174 36.38 -15.42 17.60
N TYR A 175 35.50 -16.28 17.09
CA TYR A 175 35.88 -17.54 16.46
C TYR A 175 35.40 -17.47 15.01
N ASP A 176 36.29 -17.21 14.07
CA ASP A 176 35.95 -16.94 12.67
C ASP A 176 36.29 -18.13 11.76
N GLU A 177 35.40 -19.12 11.74
CA GLU A 177 35.40 -20.07 10.63
C GLU A 177 34.88 -19.35 9.37
N THR A 178 35.73 -19.28 8.33
CA THR A 178 35.44 -18.61 7.07
C THR A 178 34.24 -19.27 6.39
N ASN A 179 33.07 -18.62 6.48
CA ASN A 179 31.80 -19.23 6.14
C ASN A 179 31.41 -19.12 4.66
N VAL A 180 30.90 -20.23 4.11
CA VAL A 180 30.08 -20.28 2.90
C VAL A 180 28.83 -19.43 3.14
N SER A 181 28.64 -18.38 2.33
CA SER A 181 27.51 -17.45 2.49
C SER A 181 26.31 -17.90 1.67
N ASP A 182 25.24 -18.27 2.37
CA ASP A 182 23.92 -18.54 1.79
C ASP A 182 23.13 -17.23 1.73
N ASP A 183 23.21 -16.53 0.59
CA ASP A 183 22.45 -15.31 0.28
C ASP A 183 21.63 -15.52 -1.00
N PRO A 184 20.28 -15.51 -0.92
CA PRO A 184 19.41 -15.66 -2.08
C PRO A 184 19.43 -14.45 -3.03
N GLY A 185 20.19 -13.40 -2.70
CA GLY A 185 20.36 -12.21 -3.51
C GLY A 185 19.35 -11.11 -3.19
N GLN A 186 19.64 -9.91 -3.70
CA GLN A 186 18.85 -8.72 -3.39
C GLN A 186 17.58 -8.63 -4.24
N GLU A 187 16.48 -8.20 -3.64
CA GLU A 187 15.20 -7.98 -4.31
C GLU A 187 14.73 -6.54 -4.18
N LYS A 188 14.02 -6.02 -5.19
CA LYS A 188 13.40 -4.70 -5.12
C LYS A 188 12.15 -4.71 -4.25
N VAL A 189 12.12 -3.83 -3.26
CA VAL A 189 11.05 -3.69 -2.29
C VAL A 189 10.54 -2.25 -2.21
N ILE A 190 9.33 -2.10 -1.70
CA ILE A 190 8.68 -0.79 -1.52
C ILE A 190 8.86 -0.37 -0.06
N VAL A 191 9.47 0.81 0.13
CA VAL A 191 9.83 1.35 1.45
C VAL A 191 9.56 2.85 1.53
N PHE A 192 9.78 3.44 2.71
CA PHE A 192 9.70 4.89 2.90
C PHE A 192 10.73 5.63 2.04
N LYS A 193 10.32 6.76 1.48
CA LYS A 193 11.21 7.62 0.72
C LYS A 193 12.31 8.20 1.58
N GLY A 194 13.56 8.04 1.14
CA GLY A 194 14.73 8.55 1.87
C GLY A 194 15.29 7.56 2.89
N THR A 195 14.80 6.32 2.89
CA THR A 195 15.44 5.22 3.63
C THR A 195 16.84 4.99 3.04
N LYS A 196 17.88 5.08 3.89
CA LYS A 196 19.28 4.87 3.49
C LYS A 196 19.60 3.39 3.31
N HIS A 197 19.20 2.58 4.29
CA HIS A 197 19.46 1.14 4.33
C HIS A 197 18.14 0.40 4.43
N THR A 198 17.91 -0.50 3.49
CA THR A 198 16.70 -1.31 3.42
C THR A 198 17.06 -2.75 3.66
N GLU A 199 16.61 -3.24 4.81
CA GLU A 199 16.86 -4.61 5.26
C GLU A 199 15.56 -5.40 5.27
N ARG A 200 15.65 -6.66 4.83
CA ARG A 200 14.61 -7.67 4.99
C ARG A 200 15.16 -8.77 5.88
N VAL A 201 14.44 -9.08 6.93
CA VAL A 201 14.77 -10.24 7.77
C VAL A 201 14.33 -11.50 7.03
N ILE A 202 15.26 -12.41 6.79
CA ILE A 202 14.99 -13.73 6.21
C ILE A 202 15.54 -14.79 7.17
N ASP A 203 14.84 -15.91 7.23
CA ASP A 203 15.38 -17.16 7.76
C ASP A 203 16.36 -17.79 6.75
N ALA A 204 17.17 -18.76 7.17
CA ALA A 204 18.12 -19.41 6.26
C ALA A 204 17.41 -19.96 5.01
N THR A 205 18.05 -19.87 3.84
CA THR A 205 17.45 -20.31 2.58
C THR A 205 17.22 -21.82 2.65
N GLU A 206 16.01 -22.28 2.32
CA GLU A 206 15.66 -23.71 2.20
C GLU A 206 16.40 -24.40 1.03
N ARG A 207 17.73 -24.40 1.01
CA ARG A 207 18.50 -25.26 0.08
C ARG A 207 19.00 -26.54 0.74
N SER A 208 18.91 -26.64 2.06
CA SER A 208 19.33 -27.82 2.84
C SER A 208 18.18 -28.79 3.16
N ARG A 209 16.93 -28.44 2.85
CA ARG A 209 15.83 -29.43 2.77
C ARG A 209 15.77 -29.92 1.33
N GLY A 210 16.43 -31.05 1.07
CA GLY A 210 16.38 -31.70 -0.23
C GLY A 210 14.92 -31.92 -0.62
N PHE A 211 14.57 -31.59 -1.87
CA PHE A 211 13.44 -32.16 -2.59
C PHE A 211 12.14 -32.30 -1.76
N GLU A 212 11.49 -31.21 -1.36
CA GLU A 212 10.14 -31.31 -0.80
C GLU A 212 9.19 -30.25 -1.37
N SER A 213 7.92 -30.64 -1.36
CA SER A 213 6.77 -30.27 -2.18
C SER A 213 6.14 -28.91 -1.84
N GLU A 214 4.92 -28.68 -2.34
CA GLU A 214 4.04 -27.49 -2.30
C GLU A 214 3.94 -26.64 -1.02
N ALA A 215 4.60 -27.00 0.09
CA ALA A 215 4.59 -26.35 1.40
C ALA A 215 5.18 -24.91 1.43
N GLY A 216 6.16 -24.58 0.59
CA GLY A 216 6.73 -23.21 0.52
C GLY A 216 5.74 -22.14 0.00
N ARG A 217 4.57 -22.56 -0.48
CA ARG A 217 3.47 -21.66 -0.83
C ARG A 217 2.64 -21.24 0.39
N GLU A 218 2.62 -22.07 1.43
CA GLU A 218 1.80 -21.95 2.64
C GLU A 218 2.38 -20.92 3.62
N GLU A 219 3.71 -20.87 3.82
CA GLU A 219 4.36 -19.83 4.67
C GLU A 219 4.22 -18.40 4.10
N ARG A 220 4.15 -18.28 2.77
CA ARG A 220 3.89 -16.99 2.12
C ARG A 220 2.44 -16.53 2.37
N GLU A 221 1.50 -17.46 2.46
CA GLU A 221 0.11 -17.21 2.84
C GLU A 221 -0.02 -16.79 4.31
N GLU A 222 0.74 -17.42 5.22
CA GLU A 222 0.78 -17.02 6.64
C GLU A 222 1.29 -15.58 6.83
N SER A 223 2.29 -15.17 6.06
CA SER A 223 2.75 -13.78 6.08
C SER A 223 1.63 -12.83 5.61
N GLU A 224 0.90 -13.20 4.55
CA GLU A 224 -0.23 -12.43 4.02
C GLU A 224 -1.40 -12.34 5.04
N ASP A 225 -1.59 -13.35 5.89
CA ASP A 225 -2.59 -13.37 6.97
C ASP A 225 -2.23 -12.48 8.17
N VAL A 226 -0.97 -12.50 8.62
CA VAL A 226 -0.48 -11.57 9.65
C VAL A 226 -0.65 -10.11 9.17
N LEU A 227 -0.42 -9.87 7.88
CA LEU A 227 -0.55 -8.56 7.26
C LEU A 227 -2.01 -8.08 7.16
N LEU A 228 -2.95 -8.99 6.95
CA LEU A 228 -4.39 -8.71 6.99
C LEU A 228 -4.87 -8.47 8.43
N LEU A 229 -4.23 -9.09 9.42
CA LEU A 229 -4.47 -8.88 10.85
C LEU A 229 -4.01 -7.49 11.31
N ILE A 230 -2.83 -7.03 10.87
CA ILE A 230 -2.35 -5.64 11.09
C ILE A 230 -3.34 -4.63 10.49
N TRP A 231 -3.82 -4.91 9.27
CA TRP A 231 -4.78 -4.04 8.59
C TRP A 231 -6.14 -3.98 9.33
N HIS A 232 -6.62 -5.12 9.89
CA HIS A 232 -7.84 -5.16 10.71
C HIS A 232 -7.68 -4.43 12.05
N LEU A 233 -6.54 -4.60 12.74
CA LEU A 233 -6.24 -3.93 14.02
C LEU A 233 -6.23 -2.40 13.92
N GLN A 234 -6.01 -1.84 12.73
CA GLN A 234 -5.97 -0.39 12.48
C GLN A 234 -7.27 0.22 11.97
N SER A 235 -8.35 -0.57 11.83
CA SER A 235 -9.65 -0.12 11.34
C SER A 235 -10.73 -0.14 12.46
N PRO A 236 -10.69 0.76 13.46
CA PRO A 236 -11.57 0.69 14.64
C PRO A 236 -13.05 1.02 14.40
N LYS A 237 -13.50 1.24 13.15
CA LYS A 237 -14.88 1.68 12.83
C LYS A 237 -15.80 0.64 12.21
N LEU A 238 -15.40 -0.63 12.15
CA LEU A 238 -16.27 -1.71 11.67
C LEU A 238 -16.55 -2.68 12.81
N LYS A 239 -17.57 -2.38 13.63
CA LYS A 239 -18.17 -3.33 14.56
C LYS A 239 -18.82 -4.45 13.73
N TRP A 240 -18.18 -5.60 13.64
CA TRP A 240 -18.83 -6.83 13.16
C TRP A 240 -18.81 -7.85 14.30
N ASN A 241 -20.00 -8.22 14.76
CA ASN A 241 -20.22 -9.42 15.55
C ASN A 241 -19.88 -10.62 14.68
N TRP A 242 -18.74 -11.24 14.92
CA TRP A 242 -18.43 -12.58 14.44
C TRP A 242 -17.83 -13.38 15.60
N GLN A 243 -18.52 -14.45 15.98
CA GLN A 243 -17.94 -15.45 16.86
C GLN A 243 -16.93 -16.27 16.04
N PRO A 244 -15.69 -16.46 16.52
CA PRO A 244 -14.67 -17.19 15.79
C PRO A 244 -14.95 -18.68 15.90
N THR A 245 -15.67 -19.23 14.94
CA THR A 245 -15.82 -20.68 14.80
C THR A 245 -15.33 -21.04 13.42
N VAL A 246 -14.20 -21.78 13.36
CA VAL A 246 -13.63 -22.47 12.18
C VAL A 246 -12.98 -21.51 11.16
N LEU A 247 -11.66 -21.40 10.92
CA LEU A 247 -10.50 -22.28 11.09
C LEU A 247 -9.27 -21.47 11.54
N PHE A 248 -8.74 -21.76 12.73
CA PHE A 248 -7.32 -21.60 13.02
C PHE A 248 -6.79 -23.03 13.14
N ARG A 249 -5.91 -23.47 12.23
CA ARG A 249 -5.25 -24.78 12.35
C ARG A 249 -3.95 -24.72 13.15
N THR A 250 -3.59 -23.57 13.70
CA THR A 250 -2.47 -23.43 14.64
C THR A 250 -2.93 -22.63 15.88
N PRO A 251 -2.50 -23.03 17.09
CA PRO A 251 -2.94 -22.41 18.32
C PRO A 251 -2.37 -20.98 18.43
N LEU A 252 -3.26 -20.01 18.72
CA LEU A 252 -3.05 -18.56 18.90
C LEU A 252 -1.88 -18.10 19.81
N LYS A 253 -1.12 -19.02 20.42
CA LYS A 253 -0.06 -18.69 21.37
C LYS A 253 1.16 -18.02 20.73
N THR A 254 1.52 -18.38 19.51
CA THR A 254 2.73 -17.86 18.83
C THR A 254 2.56 -16.45 18.25
N ALA A 255 1.34 -16.05 17.85
CA ALA A 255 1.12 -14.73 17.24
C ALA A 255 1.18 -13.57 18.26
N VAL A 256 0.84 -13.84 19.52
CA VAL A 256 0.87 -12.83 20.60
C VAL A 256 2.31 -12.58 21.09
N GLU A 257 3.21 -13.54 20.94
CA GLU A 257 4.62 -13.41 21.33
C GLU A 257 5.46 -12.61 20.32
N CYS A 258 5.00 -12.50 19.06
CA CYS A 258 5.68 -11.74 17.99
C CYS A 258 5.36 -10.23 18.00
N LEU A 259 4.49 -9.74 18.87
CA LEU A 259 4.31 -8.30 19.09
C LEU A 259 5.41 -7.80 20.05
N PRO A 260 6.34 -6.93 19.62
CA PRO A 260 7.29 -6.32 20.55
C PRO A 260 6.49 -5.60 21.63
N LYS A 261 6.82 -5.88 22.90
CA LYS A 261 6.25 -5.25 24.10
C LYS A 261 6.38 -3.72 24.02
N CYS A 262 5.46 -3.08 23.32
CA CYS A 262 5.25 -1.64 23.40
C CYS A 262 4.76 -1.37 24.81
N ARG A 263 5.67 -0.87 25.63
CA ARG A 263 5.42 -0.27 26.95
C ARG A 263 4.28 0.76 26.79
N ILE A 264 3.06 0.36 27.13
CA ILE A 264 1.88 1.23 27.09
C ILE A 264 2.05 2.29 28.18
N ILE A 265 2.43 3.49 27.77
CA ILE A 265 2.47 4.69 28.61
C ILE A 265 1.01 5.16 28.79
N ASN A 266 0.29 4.53 29.72
CA ASN A 266 -0.69 5.16 30.63
C ASN A 266 -1.47 4.07 31.38
N LYS A 267 -1.13 3.86 32.65
CA LYS A 267 -1.78 2.89 33.54
C LYS A 267 -3.19 3.31 34.02
N SER A 268 -3.66 4.50 33.66
CA SER A 268 -4.92 5.06 34.15
C SER A 268 -6.16 4.72 33.32
N LYS A 269 -6.02 4.18 32.09
CA LYS A 269 -7.18 3.81 31.24
C LYS A 269 -7.44 2.30 31.12
N THR A 270 -6.64 1.47 31.77
CA THR A 270 -6.79 0.01 31.75
C THR A 270 -7.78 -0.50 32.80
N VAL A 271 -8.06 0.28 33.85
CA VAL A 271 -8.96 -0.13 34.94
C VAL A 271 -10.44 0.04 34.57
N GLU A 272 -10.80 1.07 33.77
CA GLU A 272 -12.19 1.25 33.31
C GLU A 272 -12.67 0.15 32.35
N ILE A 273 -11.77 -0.40 31.53
CA ILE A 273 -12.12 -1.47 30.58
C ILE A 273 -12.27 -2.82 31.31
N ALA A 274 -11.51 -3.04 32.39
CA ALA A 274 -11.59 -4.28 33.17
C ALA A 274 -12.81 -4.34 34.11
N GLN A 275 -13.31 -3.20 34.60
CA GLN A 275 -14.51 -3.18 35.45
C GLN A 275 -15.82 -3.35 34.67
N LEU A 276 -15.87 -2.89 33.41
CA LEU A 276 -17.07 -3.04 32.57
C LEU A 276 -17.30 -4.48 32.06
N THR A 277 -16.26 -5.31 32.00
CA THR A 277 -16.37 -6.72 31.58
C THR A 277 -16.79 -7.67 32.71
N GLN A 278 -16.62 -7.30 33.98
CA GLN A 278 -17.04 -8.13 35.12
C GLN A 278 -18.52 -7.96 35.51
N ILE A 279 -19.14 -6.81 35.22
CA ILE A 279 -20.57 -6.58 35.51
C ILE A 279 -21.49 -7.35 34.54
N HIS A 280 -21.00 -7.72 33.35
CA HIS A 280 -21.83 -8.36 32.32
C HIS A 280 -21.82 -9.89 32.33
N LEU A 281 -21.05 -10.53 33.23
CA LEU A 281 -20.93 -11.99 33.31
C LEU A 281 -21.81 -12.65 34.40
N HIS A 282 -22.59 -11.89 35.18
CA HIS A 282 -23.44 -12.45 36.24
C HIS A 282 -24.96 -12.31 36.03
N HIS A 283 -25.41 -11.81 34.88
CA HIS A 283 -26.81 -11.90 34.46
C HIS A 283 -26.91 -12.42 33.02
N ARG A 284 -26.74 -13.73 32.86
CA ARG A 284 -27.40 -14.56 31.84
C ARG A 284 -27.10 -16.02 32.07
#